data_AF-A0A925ERL3-F1
#
_entry.id   AF-A0A925ERL3-F1
#
_cell.length_a   1.000
_cell.length_b   1.000
_cell.length_c   1.000
_cell.angle_alpha   90.00
_cell.angle_beta   90.00
_cell.angle_gamma   90.00
#
_symmetry.space_group_name_H-M   'P 1'
#
loop_
_entity.id
_entity.type
_entity.pdbx_description
1 polymer ?
#
loop_
_entity_poly.entity_id
_entity_poly.type
_entity_poly.pdbx_seq_one_letter_code
_entity_poly.pdbx_strand_id
1 'polypeptide(L)' 'MRLLIALFSIACIGLLLSLSVSAEEELLPVRKNGKWGYIDHTGQLIIPIRYDQRCRPSVHRQ' A
#
# COMPACT_ATOMS: atom_id res chain seq x y z
N MET A 1 -19.15 10.32 -36.25
CA MET A 1 -19.83 10.43 -34.93
C MET A 1 -19.54 9.25 -34.00
N ARG A 2 -19.62 7.98 -34.45
CA ARG A 2 -19.27 6.79 -33.63
C ARG A 2 -17.82 6.74 -33.14
N LEU A 3 -16.86 7.21 -33.95
CA LEU A 3 -15.42 7.21 -33.62
C LEU A 3 -15.05 8.26 -32.56
N LEU A 4 -15.69 9.43 -32.56
CA LEU A 4 -15.41 10.51 -31.61
C LEU A 4 -15.86 10.15 -30.19
N ILE A 5 -16.97 9.44 -30.07
CA ILE A 5 -17.50 8.94 -28.78
C ILE A 5 -16.56 7.87 -28.19
N ALA A 6 -15.98 7.00 -29.04
CA ALA A 6 -15.00 6.01 -28.62
C ALA A 6 -13.70 6.65 -28.12
N LEU A 7 -13.22 7.71 -28.79
CA LEU A 7 -12.02 8.44 -28.36
C LEU A 7 -12.25 9.22 -27.06
N PHE A 8 -13.43 9.84 -26.91
CA PHE A 8 -13.79 10.58 -25.70
C PHE A 8 -13.93 9.66 -24.47
N SER A 9 -14.49 8.45 -24.66
CA SER A 9 -14.63 7.46 -23.59
C SER A 9 -13.29 6.87 -23.15
N ILE A 10 -12.39 6.55 -24.07
CA ILE A 10 -11.04 6.05 -23.73
C ILE A 10 -10.24 7.14 -22.99
N ALA A 11 -10.29 8.38 -23.44
CA ALA A 11 -9.63 9.50 -22.78
C ALA A 11 -10.18 9.74 -21.35
N CYS A 12 -11.50 9.67 -21.17
CA CYS A 12 -12.13 9.76 -19.86
C CYS A 12 -11.73 8.59 -18.95
N ILE A 13 -11.70 7.36 -19.45
CA ILE A 13 -11.32 6.18 -18.65
C ILE A 13 -9.86 6.30 -18.18
N GLY A 14 -8.93 6.66 -19.08
CA GLY A 14 -7.51 6.85 -18.72
C GLY A 14 -7.30 7.97 -17.70
N LEU A 15 -8.04 9.08 -17.84
CA LEU A 15 -8.00 10.20 -16.90
C LEU A 15 -8.60 9.84 -15.53
N LEU A 16 -9.68 9.04 -15.50
CA LEU A 16 -10.33 8.57 -14.28
C LEU A 16 -9.49 7.52 -13.52
N LEU A 17 -8.78 6.65 -14.22
CA LEU A 17 -7.85 5.69 -13.61
C LEU A 17 -6.66 6.38 -12.95
N SER A 18 -6.19 7.48 -13.53
CA SER A 18 -5.09 8.28 -12.99
C SER A 18 -5.47 9.03 -11.70
N LEU A 19 -6.77 9.21 -11.44
CA LEU A 19 -7.28 9.86 -10.22
C LEU A 19 -7.49 8.89 -9.05
N SER A 20 -7.43 7.57 -9.28
CA SER A 20 -7.99 6.58 -8.33
C SER A 20 -7.02 5.54 -7.78
N VAL A 21 -5.72 5.61 -8.02
CA VAL A 21 -4.76 4.67 -7.40
C VAL A 21 -3.84 5.39 -6.44
N SER A 22 -4.37 5.67 -5.25
CA SER A 22 -3.56 5.86 -4.04
C SER A 22 -3.46 4.50 -3.35
N ALA A 23 -2.36 3.79 -3.59
CA ALA A 23 -2.04 2.59 -2.82
C ALA A 23 -1.61 3.03 -1.42
N GLU A 24 -2.51 2.96 -0.44
CA GLU A 24 -2.13 3.06 0.97
C GLU A 24 -1.42 1.75 1.36
N GLU A 25 -0.09 1.76 1.35
CA GLU A 25 0.72 0.62 1.77
C GLU A 25 0.65 0.47 3.29
N GLU A 26 -0.37 -0.26 3.76
CA GLU A 26 -0.47 -0.64 5.17
C GLU A 26 0.60 -1.70 5.51
N LEU A 27 1.37 -1.42 6.56
CA LEU A 27 2.37 -2.35 7.09
C LEU A 27 1.72 -3.35 8.04
N LEU A 28 1.90 -4.64 7.77
CA LEU A 28 1.38 -5.73 8.57
C LEU A 28 2.37 -6.12 9.69
N PRO A 29 1.97 -6.13 10.96
CA PRO A 29 2.87 -6.50 12.05
C PRO A 29 3.14 -8.01 12.08
N VAL A 30 4.41 -8.39 12.21
CA VAL A 30 4.84 -9.78 12.35
C VAL A 30 5.60 -9.99 13.66
N ARG A 31 5.40 -11.15 14.30
CA ARG A 31 6.09 -11.53 15.54
C ARG A 31 6.81 -12.86 15.38
N LYS A 32 8.11 -12.89 15.68
CA LYS A 32 8.93 -14.11 15.70
C LYS A 32 9.84 -14.11 16.92
N ASN A 33 9.90 -15.23 17.65
CA ASN A 33 10.72 -15.40 18.85
C ASN A 33 10.54 -14.27 19.89
N GLY A 34 9.29 -13.82 20.08
CA GLY A 34 8.97 -12.75 21.04
C GLY A 34 9.26 -11.33 20.55
N LYS A 35 9.96 -11.15 19.43
CA LYS A 35 10.28 -9.85 18.82
C LYS A 35 9.32 -9.48 17.70
N TRP A 36 9.18 -8.18 17.43
CA TRP A 36 8.27 -7.57 16.47
C TRP A 36 9.03 -6.97 15.29
N GLY A 37 8.41 -7.06 14.13
CA GLY A 37 8.75 -6.36 12.89
C GLY A 37 7.48 -6.06 12.10
N TYR A 38 7.63 -5.55 10.88
CA TYR A 38 6.53 -5.25 9.97
C TYR A 38 6.88 -5.71 8.56
N ILE A 39 5.90 -6.28 7.87
CA ILE A 39 5.98 -6.68 6.47
C ILE A 39 5.02 -5.82 5.65
N ASP A 40 5.27 -5.67 4.36
CA ASP A 40 4.31 -5.11 3.41
C ASP A 40 3.27 -6.18 2.98
N HIS A 41 2.37 -5.81 2.07
CA HIS A 41 1.40 -6.74 1.47
C HIS A 41 2.03 -7.80 0.56
N THR A 42 3.29 -7.62 0.14
CA THR A 42 4.04 -8.59 -0.65
C THR A 42 4.73 -9.65 0.22
N GLY A 43 4.73 -9.46 1.55
CA GLY A 43 5.45 -10.28 2.51
C GLY A 43 6.92 -9.90 2.70
N GLN A 44 7.35 -8.78 2.11
CA GLN A 44 8.68 -8.22 2.30
C GLN A 44 8.81 -7.60 3.68
N LEU A 45 9.91 -7.90 4.38
CA LEU A 45 10.19 -7.34 5.69
C LEU A 45 10.68 -5.89 5.58
N ILE A 46 9.81 -4.94 5.94
CA ILE A 46 10.08 -3.50 5.93
C ILE A 46 10.69 -3.05 7.26
N ILE A 47 10.17 -3.55 8.38
CA ILE A 47 10.72 -3.29 9.72
C ILE A 47 11.26 -4.62 10.27
N PRO A 48 12.56 -4.71 10.57
CA PRO A 48 13.19 -5.97 10.95
C PRO A 48 12.69 -6.47 12.30
N ILE A 49 12.64 -7.80 12.47
CA ILE A 49 12.11 -8.46 13.67
C ILE A 49 13.10 -8.38 14.85
N ARG A 50 13.26 -7.19 15.42
CA ARG A 50 14.28 -6.89 16.44
C ARG A 50 13.73 -6.23 17.68
N TYR A 51 12.51 -5.73 17.63
CA TYR A 51 11.91 -4.91 18.66
C TYR A 51 11.15 -5.76 19.66
N ASP A 52 11.33 -5.54 20.95
CA ASP A 52 10.51 -6.18 21.97
C ASP A 52 9.14 -5.47 22.08
N GLN A 53 8.27 -5.96 22.95
CA GLN A 53 6.95 -5.32 23.16
C GLN A 53 7.08 -3.88 23.68
N ARG A 54 8.13 -3.58 24.45
CA ARG A 54 8.35 -2.27 25.07
C ARG A 54 8.80 -1.22 24.05
N CYS A 55 9.61 -1.62 23.07
CA CYS A 55 10.11 -0.76 22.00
C CYS A 55 9.48 -1.09 20.64
N ARG A 56 8.26 -1.63 20.62
CA ARG A 56 7.55 -1.91 19.37
C ARG A 56 7.37 -0.59 18.60
N PRO A 57 7.89 -0.48 17.37
CA PRO A 57 7.75 0.74 16.60
C PRO A 57 6.27 0.95 16.31
N SER A 58 5.73 2.06 16.79
CA SER A 58 4.37 2.47 16.49
C SER A 58 4.34 2.99 15.06
N VAL A 59 3.78 2.22 14.15
CA VAL A 59 3.50 2.67 12.79
C VAL A 59 2.28 3.59 12.87
N HIS A 60 2.52 4.86 13.15
CA HIS A 60 1.48 5.89 13.13
C HIS A 60 1.38 6.48 11.73
N ARG A 61 0.16 6.44 11.17
CA ARG A 61 -0.23 7.12 9.94
C ARG A 61 0.01 8.64 10.09
N GLN A 62 0.77 9.24 9.17
CA GLN A 62 0.64 10.66 8.82
C GLN A 62 -0.07 10.75 7.49
#